data_AF-A0A7X8ZJE8-F1
#
_entry.id   AF-A0A7X8ZJE8-F1
#
_cell.length_a   1.000
_cell.length_b   1.000
_cell.length_c   1.000
_cell.angle_alpha   90.00
_cell.angle_beta   90.00
_cell.angle_gamma   90.00
#
_symmetry.space_group_name_H-M   'P 1'
#
loop_
_entity.id
_entity.type
_entity.pdbx_description
1 polymer ?
#
loop_
_entity_poly.entity_id
_entity_poly.type
_entity_poly.pdbx_seq_one_letter_code
_entity_poly.pdbx_strand_id
1 'polypeptide(L)'
;MFTALYQIAKNTFRESLREPIFLLLLLMALCLIGLFPIFSLFVFSAQEKLVIDSAMATTMVFGWGLAILISSYAISREIDNGTALLLLSKPVQRPVFIIAKIFGILAANTVFCVLCSLATLISLRIASDQFRLDYTVMGVYFGAIALAFVIAGIYNYITRSSFPMAAVLALLVLIPMVAVFAHFLPYEGQRVGLSRALVPALLLIVFSVWAMGSLATALSTRFGLISNLLLCLVLFILGLMSDFLIGRNSLERWYDVPPDGKGTLWMSSYTFAPTELAPVGKWEAPRRIDTEDDFVVWSAQGRAGTLPRNLGSNPAQAWNDNDEWKDDIADLPGKPRQMAVYDRENRSWDVQVISAEAETVEEGASGMAAAYTSYVFRRSPNPPRVPKGGTYLNPFPKRGSWLASALYAAVPNWQLFWMADALANKLEVPGSYVLYAAAYVLVMNILLILLAVLLFWNREVGKQVIV
;
A
#
# COMPACT_ATOMS: atom_id res chain seq x y z
N MET A 1 30.23 -16.71 4.00
CA MET A 1 29.17 -16.02 3.21
C MET A 1 28.54 -14.87 3.99
N PHE A 2 27.97 -15.10 5.18
CA PHE A 2 27.37 -14.03 6.00
C PHE A 2 28.33 -12.91 6.41
N THR A 3 29.59 -13.24 6.72
CA THR A 3 30.63 -12.25 7.02
C THR A 3 30.90 -11.31 5.85
N ALA A 4 31.06 -11.85 4.64
CA ALA A 4 31.24 -11.06 3.42
C ALA A 4 30.02 -10.17 3.14
N LEU A 5 28.81 -10.71 3.27
CA LEU A 5 27.56 -9.97 3.11
C LEU A 5 27.52 -8.76 4.05
N TYR A 6 27.74 -8.97 5.35
CA TYR A 6 27.71 -7.90 6.34
C TYR A 6 28.77 -6.82 6.08
N GLN A 7 30.00 -7.21 5.76
CA GLN A 7 31.09 -6.24 5.53
C GLN A 7 30.85 -5.40 4.27
N ILE A 8 30.36 -6.00 3.18
CA ILE A 8 30.03 -5.28 1.95
C ILE A 8 28.84 -4.34 2.20
N ALA A 9 27.80 -4.81 2.91
CA ALA A 9 26.64 -4.00 3.24
C ALA A 9 27.03 -2.80 4.13
N LYS A 10 27.83 -3.04 5.17
CA LYS A 10 28.35 -1.99 6.07
C LYS A 10 29.20 -0.97 5.31
N ASN A 11 30.07 -1.41 4.41
CA ASN A 11 30.90 -0.51 3.62
C ASN A 11 30.04 0.32 2.65
N THR A 12 29.10 -0.31 1.96
CA THR A 12 28.16 0.37 1.05
C THR A 12 27.35 1.42 1.80
N PHE A 13 26.82 1.08 2.98
CA PHE A 13 26.11 2.03 3.84
C PHE A 13 26.97 3.26 4.19
N ARG A 14 28.23 3.04 4.62
CA ARG A 14 29.16 4.12 4.94
C ARG A 14 29.51 4.95 3.71
N GLU A 15 29.68 4.32 2.55
CA GLU A 15 29.95 4.99 1.28
C GLU A 15 28.78 5.88 0.88
N SER A 16 27.53 5.37 0.94
CA SER A 16 26.33 6.16 0.64
C SER A 16 26.20 7.40 1.53
N LEU A 17 26.52 7.30 2.82
CA LEU A 17 26.51 8.43 3.76
C LEU A 17 27.62 9.46 3.52
N ARG A 18 28.71 9.06 2.86
CA ARG A 18 29.86 9.93 2.55
C ARG A 18 29.64 10.75 1.30
N GLU A 19 28.73 10.33 0.42
CA GLU A 19 28.43 11.03 -0.81
C GLU A 19 27.78 12.39 -0.51
N PRO A 20 28.29 13.51 -1.06
CA PRO A 20 27.73 14.84 -0.82
C PRO A 20 26.24 14.94 -1.19
N ILE A 21 25.81 14.21 -2.22
CA ILE A 21 24.41 14.21 -2.66
C ILE A 21 23.44 13.69 -1.58
N PHE A 22 23.90 12.76 -0.73
CA PHE A 22 23.10 12.28 0.40
C PHE A 22 22.78 13.41 1.37
N LEU A 23 23.82 14.15 1.80
CA LEU A 23 23.66 15.26 2.72
C LEU A 23 22.84 16.39 2.10
N LEU A 24 23.06 16.71 0.83
CA LEU A 24 22.33 17.78 0.13
C LEU A 24 20.82 17.50 0.07
N LEU A 25 20.43 16.28 -0.33
CA LEU A 25 19.00 15.91 -0.39
C LEU A 25 18.38 15.79 1.00
N LEU A 26 19.12 15.26 1.98
CA LEU A 26 18.68 15.23 3.37
C LEU A 26 18.44 16.64 3.91
N LEU A 27 19.39 17.56 3.73
CA LEU A 27 19.26 18.93 4.21
C LEU A 27 18.09 19.64 3.53
N MET A 28 17.93 19.47 2.21
CA MET A 28 16.81 20.06 1.48
C MET A 28 15.47 19.55 2.02
N ALA A 29 15.34 18.24 2.26
CA ALA A 29 14.15 17.65 2.85
C ALA A 29 13.89 18.15 4.27
N LEU A 30 14.90 18.16 5.15
CA LEU A 30 14.77 18.61 6.54
C LEU A 30 14.40 20.10 6.63
N CYS A 31 15.05 20.95 5.85
CA CYS A 31 14.74 22.37 5.82
C CYS A 31 13.32 22.62 5.29
N LEU A 32 12.93 21.95 4.20
CA LEU A 32 11.59 22.11 3.62
C LEU A 32 10.51 21.64 4.61
N ILE A 33 10.70 20.47 5.24
CA ILE A 33 9.78 19.94 6.27
C ILE A 33 9.64 20.90 7.45
N GLY A 34 10.76 21.49 7.91
CA GLY A 34 10.75 22.48 9.00
C GLY A 34 10.10 23.82 8.64
N LEU A 35 10.00 24.15 7.35
CA LEU A 35 9.37 25.39 6.87
C LEU A 35 7.86 25.26 6.61
N PHE A 36 7.33 24.04 6.43
CA PHE A 36 5.88 23.83 6.20
C PHE A 36 4.94 24.46 7.24
N PRO A 37 5.27 24.53 8.55
CA PRO A 37 4.42 25.21 9.52
C PRO A 37 4.18 26.68 9.15
N ILE A 38 5.18 27.36 8.59
CA ILE A 38 5.06 28.75 8.13
C ILE A 38 4.08 28.83 6.96
N PHE A 39 4.17 27.93 5.99
CA PHE A 39 3.26 27.88 4.85
C PHE A 39 1.83 27.53 5.25
N SER A 40 1.66 26.76 6.33
CA SER A 40 0.33 26.36 6.81
C SER A 40 -0.50 27.55 7.30
N LEU A 41 0.13 28.64 7.75
CA LEU A 41 -0.58 29.86 8.18
C LEU A 41 -1.42 30.52 7.07
N PHE A 42 -1.12 30.24 5.80
CA PHE A 42 -1.89 30.74 4.66
C PHE A 42 -3.14 29.90 4.34
N VAL A 43 -3.35 28.77 5.02
CA VAL A 43 -4.48 27.86 4.80
C VAL A 43 -5.40 27.89 6.01
N PHE A 44 -6.64 28.32 5.80
CA PHE A 44 -7.67 28.36 6.84
C PHE A 44 -8.25 26.96 7.11
N SER A 45 -8.38 26.61 8.39
CA SER A 45 -9.10 25.41 8.88
C SER A 45 -8.53 24.05 8.43
N ALA A 46 -7.30 24.00 7.91
CA ALA A 46 -6.67 22.76 7.42
C ALA A 46 -5.12 22.77 7.54
N GLN A 47 -4.56 23.48 8.52
CA GLN A 47 -3.10 23.60 8.70
C GLN A 47 -2.40 22.24 8.89
N GLU A 48 -2.89 21.43 9.82
CA GLU A 48 -2.32 20.10 10.11
C GLU A 48 -2.31 19.22 8.87
N LYS A 49 -3.41 19.27 8.08
CA LYS A 49 -3.51 18.54 6.81
C LYS A 49 -2.41 18.97 5.85
N LEU A 50 -2.21 20.27 5.64
CA LEU A 50 -1.19 20.76 4.73
C LEU A 50 0.21 20.33 5.18
N VAL A 51 0.52 20.45 6.47
CA VAL A 51 1.84 20.08 7.01
C VAL A 51 2.09 18.58 6.84
N ILE A 52 1.11 17.73 7.21
CA ILE A 52 1.22 16.27 7.07
C ILE A 52 1.42 15.89 5.60
N ASP A 53 0.55 16.38 4.72
CA ASP A 53 0.56 16.06 3.30
C ASP A 53 1.88 16.48 2.63
N SER A 54 2.31 17.72 2.88
CA SER A 54 3.52 18.28 2.29
C SER A 54 4.80 17.63 2.84
N ALA A 55 4.85 17.33 4.15
CA ALA A 55 6.00 16.69 4.78
C ALA A 55 6.14 15.21 4.37
N MET A 56 5.02 14.49 4.25
CA MET A 56 4.99 13.13 3.72
C MET A 56 5.40 13.11 2.24
N ALA A 57 4.88 14.02 1.41
CA ALA A 57 5.28 14.19 0.01
C ALA A 57 6.79 14.43 -0.11
N THR A 58 7.31 15.35 0.70
CA THR A 58 8.74 15.70 0.71
C THR A 58 9.60 14.48 1.06
N THR A 59 9.24 13.77 2.13
CA THR A 59 9.99 12.58 2.54
C THR A 59 9.99 11.51 1.44
N MET A 60 8.84 11.31 0.78
CA MET A 60 8.69 10.32 -0.28
C MET A 60 9.49 10.69 -1.54
N VAL A 61 9.31 11.90 -2.06
CA VAL A 61 9.96 12.35 -3.31
C VAL A 61 11.48 12.44 -3.15
N PHE A 62 11.96 13.07 -2.08
CA PHE A 62 13.40 13.14 -1.81
C PHE A 62 13.98 11.77 -1.45
N GLY A 63 13.24 10.93 -0.74
CA GLY A 63 13.64 9.56 -0.43
C GLY A 63 13.82 8.70 -1.68
N TRP A 64 12.92 8.80 -2.66
CA TRP A 64 13.07 8.13 -3.95
C TRP A 64 14.21 8.67 -4.78
N GLY A 65 14.33 10.00 -4.89
CA GLY A 65 15.45 10.63 -5.59
C GLY A 65 16.78 10.19 -5.01
N LEU A 66 16.89 10.19 -3.67
CA LEU A 66 18.07 9.70 -2.96
C LEU A 66 18.31 8.22 -3.26
N ALA A 67 17.29 7.37 -3.15
CA ALA A 67 17.38 5.93 -3.39
C ALA A 67 17.93 5.62 -4.80
N ILE A 68 17.45 6.33 -5.82
CA ILE A 68 17.89 6.19 -7.21
C ILE A 68 19.37 6.60 -7.34
N LEU A 69 19.73 7.77 -6.78
CA LEU A 69 21.08 8.31 -6.91
C LEU A 69 22.11 7.44 -6.18
N ILE A 70 21.89 7.10 -4.91
CA ILE A 70 22.84 6.27 -4.14
C ILE A 70 22.97 4.86 -4.75
N SER A 71 21.90 4.31 -5.30
CA SER A 71 21.93 3.03 -6.01
C SER A 71 22.82 3.12 -7.25
N SER A 72 22.63 4.15 -8.08
CA SER A 72 23.44 4.34 -9.29
C SER A 72 24.92 4.58 -8.97
N TYR A 73 25.23 5.30 -7.89
CA TYR A 73 26.61 5.47 -7.42
C TYR A 73 27.21 4.19 -6.86
N ALA A 74 26.48 3.45 -6.02
CA ALA A 74 26.99 2.26 -5.35
C ALA A 74 27.17 1.05 -6.28
N ILE A 75 26.47 1.02 -7.42
CA ILE A 75 26.52 -0.09 -8.39
C ILE A 75 27.02 0.35 -9.76
N SER A 76 26.26 1.17 -10.50
CA SER A 76 26.61 1.47 -11.89
C SER A 76 27.98 2.12 -12.00
N ARG A 77 28.26 3.13 -11.16
CA ARG A 77 29.56 3.82 -11.17
C ARG A 77 30.71 2.88 -10.80
N GLU A 78 30.51 1.94 -9.88
CA GLU A 78 31.55 0.94 -9.55
C GLU A 78 31.81 -0.06 -10.68
N ILE A 79 30.76 -0.42 -11.43
CA ILE A 79 30.89 -1.29 -12.59
C ILE A 79 31.62 -0.54 -13.71
N ASP A 80 31.24 0.71 -13.97
CA ASP A 80 31.81 1.53 -15.04
C ASP A 80 33.27 1.92 -14.75
N ASN A 81 33.61 2.16 -13.48
CA ASN A 81 34.98 2.45 -13.04
C ASN A 81 35.86 1.20 -12.86
N GLY A 82 35.30 -0.01 -13.00
CA GLY A 82 36.03 -1.28 -12.82
C GLY A 82 36.36 -1.64 -11.37
N THR A 83 35.93 -0.86 -10.37
CA THR A 83 36.16 -1.18 -8.94
C THR A 83 35.38 -2.40 -8.49
N ALA A 84 34.23 -2.69 -9.11
CA ALA A 84 33.46 -3.89 -8.84
C ALA A 84 34.26 -5.18 -9.16
N LEU A 85 35.12 -5.14 -10.18
CA LEU A 85 35.97 -6.28 -10.55
C LEU A 85 36.94 -6.65 -9.41
N LEU A 86 37.53 -5.65 -8.75
CA LEU A 86 38.47 -5.86 -7.64
C LEU A 86 37.85 -6.60 -6.45
N LEU A 87 36.57 -6.35 -6.19
CA LEU A 87 35.83 -7.04 -5.13
C LEU A 87 35.45 -8.46 -5.52
N LEU A 88 35.15 -8.69 -6.80
CA LEU A 88 34.81 -10.01 -7.35
C LEU A 88 36.02 -10.90 -7.64
N SER A 89 37.25 -10.35 -7.65
CA SER A 89 38.49 -11.14 -7.68
C SER A 89 38.76 -11.86 -6.35
N LYS A 90 38.14 -11.42 -5.25
CA LYS A 90 38.13 -12.14 -3.97
C LYS A 90 37.07 -13.25 -4.02
N PRO A 91 37.14 -14.27 -3.15
CA PRO A 91 36.17 -15.38 -3.15
C PRO A 91 34.78 -14.94 -2.62
N VAL A 92 34.11 -14.06 -3.37
CA VAL A 92 32.79 -13.50 -3.10
C VAL A 92 31.89 -13.83 -4.28
N GLN A 93 30.78 -14.52 -4.03
CA GLN A 93 29.82 -14.87 -5.07
C GLN A 93 29.06 -13.63 -5.57
N ARG A 94 28.78 -13.57 -6.88
CA ARG A 94 28.04 -12.45 -7.51
C ARG A 94 26.70 -12.13 -6.85
N PRO A 95 25.83 -13.11 -6.47
CA PRO A 95 24.58 -12.80 -5.79
C PRO A 95 24.80 -12.15 -4.41
N VAL A 96 25.81 -12.61 -3.66
CA VAL A 96 26.14 -12.06 -2.33
C VAL A 96 26.56 -10.59 -2.44
N PHE A 97 27.33 -10.23 -3.48
CA PHE A 97 27.73 -8.85 -3.75
C PHE A 97 26.51 -7.93 -3.92
N ILE A 98 25.56 -8.28 -4.79
CA ILE A 98 24.37 -7.47 -5.06
C ILE A 98 23.42 -7.41 -3.87
N ILE A 99 23.16 -8.55 -3.22
CA ILE A 99 22.30 -8.61 -2.03
C ILE A 99 22.87 -7.69 -0.92
N ALA A 100 24.18 -7.75 -0.69
CA ALA A 100 24.83 -6.89 0.30
C ALA A 100 24.72 -5.40 -0.05
N LYS A 101 24.91 -5.05 -1.32
CA LYS A 101 24.75 -3.68 -1.82
C LYS A 101 23.33 -3.16 -1.58
N ILE A 102 22.31 -3.97 -1.89
CA ILE A 102 20.90 -3.64 -1.61
C ILE A 102 20.68 -3.37 -0.11
N PHE A 103 21.14 -4.25 0.78
CA PHE A 103 21.00 -4.04 2.22
C PHE A 103 21.70 -2.75 2.71
N GLY A 104 22.88 -2.43 2.19
CA GLY A 104 23.59 -1.19 2.52
C GLY A 104 22.83 0.06 2.06
N ILE A 105 22.27 0.03 0.85
CA ILE A 105 21.44 1.11 0.27
C ILE A 105 20.14 1.28 1.08
N LEU A 106 19.44 0.20 1.40
CA LEU A 106 18.22 0.24 2.22
C LEU A 106 18.49 0.80 3.63
N ALA A 107 19.62 0.44 4.24
CA ALA A 107 20.02 1.00 5.53
C ALA A 107 20.29 2.52 5.45
N ALA A 108 20.94 2.99 4.37
CA ALA A 108 21.18 4.42 4.16
C ALA A 108 19.88 5.19 3.94
N ASN A 109 18.96 4.64 3.13
CA ASN A 109 17.61 5.19 2.95
C ASN A 109 16.81 5.21 4.25
N THR A 110 16.99 4.21 5.12
CA THR A 110 16.32 4.17 6.44
C THR A 110 16.79 5.33 7.32
N VAL A 111 18.08 5.63 7.35
CA VAL A 111 18.62 6.80 8.08
C VAL A 111 17.96 8.09 7.59
N PHE A 112 17.88 8.28 6.27
CA PHE A 112 17.20 9.44 5.68
C PHE A 112 15.73 9.49 6.11
N CYS A 113 14.99 8.39 5.96
CA CYS A 113 13.56 8.36 6.28
C CYS A 113 13.28 8.58 7.76
N VAL A 114 14.11 8.05 8.67
CA VAL A 114 13.96 8.25 10.12
C VAL A 114 14.15 9.73 10.48
N LEU A 115 15.18 10.38 9.94
CA LEU A 115 15.42 11.81 10.16
C LEU A 115 14.25 12.66 9.64
N CYS A 116 13.77 12.40 8.43
CA CYS A 116 12.63 13.10 7.84
C CYS A 116 11.30 12.80 8.58
N SER A 117 11.13 11.59 9.11
CA SER A 117 9.96 11.21 9.90
C SER A 117 9.92 11.96 11.23
N LEU A 118 11.07 12.04 11.92
CA LEU A 118 11.20 12.84 13.15
C LEU A 118 10.99 14.32 12.86
N ALA A 119 11.57 14.85 11.77
CA ALA A 119 11.32 16.21 11.33
C ALA A 119 9.85 16.48 11.06
N THR A 120 9.12 15.52 10.46
CA THR A 120 7.68 15.63 10.22
C THR A 120 6.90 15.70 11.54
N LEU A 121 7.24 14.86 12.52
CA LEU A 121 6.58 14.91 13.84
C LEU A 121 6.86 16.21 14.58
N ILE A 122 8.10 16.72 14.51
CA ILE A 122 8.49 18.03 15.07
C ILE A 122 7.75 19.16 14.34
N SER A 123 7.67 19.11 13.02
CA SER A 123 6.99 20.10 12.18
C SER A 123 5.50 20.20 12.51
N LEU A 124 4.81 19.06 12.64
CA LEU A 124 3.42 19.04 13.09
C LEU A 124 3.26 19.60 14.50
N ARG A 125 4.23 19.34 15.40
CA ARG A 125 4.21 19.91 16.76
C ARG A 125 4.37 21.43 16.77
N ILE A 126 5.15 21.99 15.83
CA ILE A 126 5.29 23.44 15.66
C ILE A 126 3.98 24.08 15.19
N ALA A 127 3.21 23.36 14.36
CA ALA A 127 1.94 23.79 13.77
C ALA A 127 0.70 23.40 14.60
N SER A 128 0.84 23.21 15.92
CA SER A 128 -0.26 22.71 16.77
C SER A 128 -1.40 23.70 16.99
N ASP A 129 -1.17 25.00 16.79
CA ASP A 129 -2.18 26.04 16.91
C ASP A 129 -2.47 26.63 15.52
N GLN A 130 -3.75 26.87 15.23
CA GLN A 130 -4.26 27.41 13.98
C GLN A 130 -3.63 28.77 13.62
N PHE A 131 -3.30 29.59 14.62
CA PHE A 131 -2.86 30.98 14.40
C PHE A 131 -1.47 31.29 14.93
N ARG A 132 -0.83 30.36 15.65
CA ARG A 132 0.45 30.61 16.31
C ARG A 132 1.40 29.44 16.11
N LEU A 133 2.64 29.77 15.80
CA LEU A 133 3.72 28.79 15.68
C LEU A 133 4.49 28.69 17.00
N ASP A 134 4.94 27.50 17.33
CA ASP A 134 5.94 27.32 18.40
C ASP A 134 7.33 27.70 17.87
N TYR A 135 7.64 29.00 17.94
CA TYR A 135 8.94 29.54 17.53
C TYR A 135 10.11 28.96 18.34
N THR A 136 9.87 28.47 19.56
CA THR A 136 10.92 27.88 20.41
C THR A 136 11.37 26.55 19.83
N VAL A 137 10.42 25.65 19.58
CA VAL A 137 10.70 24.34 18.97
C VAL A 137 11.27 24.52 17.56
N MET A 138 10.74 25.47 16.78
CA MET A 138 11.25 25.79 15.44
C MET A 138 12.70 26.29 15.48
N GLY A 139 13.02 27.22 16.39
CA GLY A 139 14.38 27.74 16.57
C GLY A 139 15.37 26.66 17.00
N VAL A 140 14.97 25.78 17.92
CA VAL A 140 15.79 24.64 18.36
C VAL A 140 16.00 23.63 17.22
N TYR A 141 14.98 23.37 16.39
CA TYR A 141 15.09 22.48 15.23
C TYR A 141 16.11 22.98 14.20
N PHE A 142 15.99 24.23 13.73
CA PHE A 142 16.96 24.79 12.79
C PHE A 142 18.34 25.01 13.43
N GLY A 143 18.38 25.38 14.71
CA GLY A 143 19.61 25.47 15.50
C GLY A 143 20.34 24.13 15.59
N ALA A 144 19.62 23.02 15.74
CA ALA A 144 20.20 21.68 15.74
C ALA A 144 20.80 21.29 14.37
N ILE A 145 20.18 21.70 13.25
CA ILE A 145 20.75 21.50 11.91
C ILE A 145 22.06 22.29 11.78
N ALA A 146 22.07 23.57 12.17
CA ALA A 146 23.27 24.40 12.13
C ALA A 146 24.38 23.84 13.05
N LEU A 147 24.02 23.41 14.25
CA LEU A 147 24.95 22.79 15.20
C LEU A 147 25.54 21.48 14.65
N ALA A 148 24.73 20.66 13.95
CA ALA A 148 25.21 19.44 13.31
C ALA A 148 26.33 19.74 12.29
N PHE A 149 26.20 20.84 11.55
CA PHE A 149 27.22 21.29 10.57
C PHE A 149 28.49 21.78 11.27
N VAL A 150 28.37 22.50 12.38
CA VAL A 150 29.52 22.92 13.20
C VAL A 150 30.25 21.70 13.76
N ILE A 151 29.52 20.76 14.36
CA ILE A 151 30.09 19.50 14.88
C ILE A 151 30.77 18.72 13.75
N ALA A 152 30.13 18.60 12.59
CA ALA A 152 30.70 17.91 11.44
C ALA A 152 31.96 18.60 10.91
N GLY A 153 31.99 19.94 10.89
CA GLY A 153 33.15 20.73 10.49
C GLY A 153 34.33 20.51 11.43
N ILE A 154 34.10 20.57 12.74
CA ILE A 154 35.12 20.29 13.76
C ILE A 154 35.61 18.85 13.64
N TYR A 155 34.69 17.89 13.52
CA TYR A 155 35.04 16.47 13.39
C TYR A 155 35.84 16.19 12.11
N ASN A 156 35.47 16.81 10.99
CA ASN A 156 36.22 16.75 9.73
C ASN A 156 37.62 17.37 9.88
N TYR A 157 37.74 18.50 10.56
CA TYR A 157 39.03 19.17 10.79
C TYR A 157 39.98 18.30 11.62
N ILE A 158 39.49 17.71 12.72
CA ILE A 158 40.29 16.89 13.64
C ILE A 158 40.64 15.54 13.04
N THR A 159 39.66 14.81 12.52
CA THR A 159 39.84 13.40 12.12
C THR A 159 40.16 13.22 10.64
N ARG A 160 40.12 14.29 9.83
CA ARG A 160 40.22 14.25 8.36
C ARG A 160 39.22 13.28 7.70
N SER A 161 38.14 12.93 8.40
CA SER A 161 37.06 12.06 7.89
C SER A 161 36.10 12.82 6.98
N SER A 162 35.28 12.11 6.20
CA SER A 162 34.24 12.72 5.34
C SER A 162 33.26 13.61 6.14
N PHE A 163 33.13 14.87 5.72
CA PHE A 163 32.19 15.84 6.30
C PHE A 163 30.71 15.42 6.15
N PRO A 164 30.22 15.00 4.96
CA PRO A 164 28.84 14.53 4.80
C PRO A 164 28.42 13.48 5.82
N MET A 165 29.24 12.44 5.99
CA MET A 165 28.95 11.37 6.93
C MET A 165 28.91 11.88 8.37
N ALA A 166 29.83 12.76 8.76
CA ALA A 166 29.85 13.35 10.10
C ALA A 166 28.60 14.19 10.39
N ALA A 167 28.13 14.98 9.41
CA ALA A 167 26.91 15.77 9.53
C ALA A 167 25.67 14.90 9.70
N VAL A 168 25.53 13.83 8.89
CA VAL A 168 24.40 12.90 9.03
C VAL A 168 24.42 12.19 10.38
N LEU A 169 25.59 11.76 10.86
CA LEU A 169 25.72 11.13 12.17
C LEU A 169 25.39 12.11 13.32
N ALA A 170 25.79 13.37 13.22
CA ALA A 170 25.41 14.40 14.18
C ALA A 170 23.89 14.65 14.17
N LEU A 171 23.26 14.72 12.98
CA LEU A 171 21.81 14.84 12.84
C LEU A 171 21.06 13.65 13.44
N LEU A 172 21.58 12.43 13.28
CA LEU A 172 21.04 11.20 13.89
C LEU A 172 21.00 11.23 15.41
N VAL A 173 21.78 12.11 16.05
CA VAL A 173 21.75 12.31 17.51
C VAL A 173 20.89 13.53 17.86
N LEU A 174 21.13 14.65 17.18
CA LEU A 174 20.50 15.93 17.52
C LEU A 174 19.00 15.96 17.21
N ILE A 175 18.56 15.45 16.06
CA ILE A 175 17.13 15.49 15.68
C ILE A 175 16.26 14.67 16.65
N PRO A 176 16.62 13.43 17.05
CA PRO A 176 15.91 12.74 18.12
C PRO A 176 15.91 13.49 19.45
N MET A 177 17.02 14.14 19.83
CA MET A 177 17.05 14.98 21.04
C MET A 177 16.06 16.14 20.95
N VAL A 178 15.95 16.79 19.79
CA VAL A 178 14.93 17.83 19.55
C VAL A 178 13.52 17.25 19.62
N ALA A 179 13.27 16.06 19.07
CA ALA A 179 11.97 15.41 19.16
C ALA A 179 11.57 15.12 20.61
N VAL A 180 12.51 14.60 21.41
CA VAL A 180 12.32 14.37 22.85
C VAL A 180 12.04 15.69 23.58
N PHE A 181 12.84 16.72 23.33
CA PHE A 181 12.64 18.05 23.90
C PHE A 181 11.25 18.62 23.54
N ALA A 182 10.86 18.55 22.27
CA ALA A 182 9.56 19.03 21.77
C ALA A 182 8.37 18.23 22.36
N HIS A 183 8.57 16.95 22.67
CA HIS A 183 7.53 16.13 23.31
C HIS A 183 7.21 16.58 24.74
N PHE A 184 8.23 17.01 25.49
CA PHE A 184 8.08 17.37 26.90
C PHE A 184 7.82 18.86 27.13
N LEU A 185 8.11 19.73 26.15
CA LEU A 185 7.90 21.16 26.27
C LEU A 185 6.39 21.50 26.29
N PRO A 186 5.87 22.10 27.38
CA PRO A 186 4.49 22.56 27.42
C PRO A 186 4.30 23.76 26.49
N TYR A 187 3.17 23.81 25.79
CA TYR A 187 2.76 24.97 25.01
C TYR A 187 1.48 25.53 25.63
N GLU A 188 1.54 26.77 26.10
CA GLU A 188 0.44 27.47 26.78
C GLU A 188 -0.23 26.66 27.90
N GLY A 189 0.57 25.97 28.71
CA GLY A 189 0.09 25.18 29.86
C GLY A 189 -0.51 23.82 29.49
N GLN A 190 -0.70 23.51 28.21
CA GLN A 190 -1.10 22.19 27.73
C GLN A 190 0.10 21.41 27.18
N ARG A 191 0.12 20.10 27.48
CA ARG A 191 1.13 19.18 26.93
C ARG A 191 0.65 18.67 25.57
N VAL A 192 0.95 19.44 24.53
CA VAL A 192 0.80 18.95 23.15
C VAL A 192 2.02 18.08 22.85
N GLY A 193 1.82 16.76 22.76
CA GLY A 193 2.87 15.81 22.43
C GLY A 193 3.08 15.66 20.92
N LEU A 194 4.02 14.80 20.54
CA LEU A 194 4.17 14.34 19.15
C LEU A 194 2.98 13.44 18.78
N SER A 195 2.40 13.65 17.59
CA SER A 195 1.26 12.86 17.11
C SER A 195 1.65 11.40 16.89
N ARG A 196 1.10 10.50 17.72
CA ARG A 196 1.33 9.05 17.58
C ARG A 196 0.56 8.46 16.39
N ALA A 197 -0.56 9.06 16.02
CA ALA A 197 -1.38 8.63 14.89
C ALA A 197 -0.63 8.73 13.54
N LEU A 198 0.39 9.59 13.45
CA LEU A 198 1.19 9.76 12.25
C LEU A 198 2.27 8.67 12.08
N VAL A 199 2.69 8.00 13.15
CA VAL A 199 3.79 7.02 13.14
C VAL A 199 3.52 5.86 12.17
N PRO A 200 2.33 5.22 12.15
CA PRO A 200 1.99 4.21 11.16
C PRO A 200 2.17 4.70 9.71
N ALA A 201 1.73 5.92 9.39
CA ALA A 201 1.83 6.46 8.04
C ALA A 201 3.28 6.78 7.65
N LEU A 202 4.09 7.30 8.56
CA LEU A 202 5.53 7.52 8.33
C LEU A 202 6.26 6.19 8.07
N LEU A 203 5.88 5.12 8.78
CA LEU A 203 6.41 3.78 8.54
C LEU A 203 6.05 3.26 7.14
N LEU A 204 4.83 3.54 6.65
CA LEU A 204 4.46 3.22 5.26
C LEU A 204 5.35 3.95 4.24
N ILE A 205 5.71 5.22 4.49
CA ILE A 205 6.65 5.95 3.64
C ILE A 205 8.04 5.30 3.64
N VAL A 206 8.51 4.76 4.76
CA VAL A 206 9.75 3.96 4.80
C VAL A 206 9.66 2.77 3.85
N PHE A 207 8.55 2.03 3.87
CA PHE A 207 8.32 0.90 2.96
C PHE A 207 8.32 1.34 1.49
N SER A 208 7.70 2.47 1.18
CA SER A 208 7.72 3.07 -0.16
C SER A 208 9.14 3.36 -0.65
N VAL A 209 9.99 3.96 0.19
CA VAL A 209 11.37 4.28 -0.16
C VAL A 209 12.23 3.02 -0.27
N TRP A 210 11.97 1.99 0.54
CA TRP A 210 12.64 0.69 0.40
C TRP A 210 12.32 0.01 -0.92
N ALA A 211 11.05 0.00 -1.33
CA ALA A 211 10.61 -0.53 -2.61
C ALA A 211 11.36 0.14 -3.78
N MET A 212 11.42 1.48 -3.76
CA MET A 212 12.15 2.24 -4.78
C MET A 212 13.65 1.97 -4.73
N GLY A 213 14.24 1.85 -3.53
CA GLY A 213 15.65 1.50 -3.35
C GLY A 213 16.01 0.16 -3.99
N SER A 214 15.22 -0.88 -3.76
CA SER A 214 15.46 -2.20 -4.36
C SER A 214 15.24 -2.18 -5.88
N LEU A 215 14.22 -1.48 -6.37
CA LEU A 215 13.96 -1.35 -7.80
C LEU A 215 15.09 -0.60 -8.52
N ALA A 216 15.47 0.57 -8.00
CA ALA A 216 16.57 1.36 -8.53
C ALA A 216 17.88 0.57 -8.50
N THR A 217 18.10 -0.22 -7.45
CA THR A 217 19.27 -1.10 -7.34
C THR A 217 19.26 -2.17 -8.41
N ALA A 218 18.14 -2.86 -8.62
CA ALA A 218 18.00 -3.84 -9.70
C ALA A 218 18.29 -3.24 -11.07
N LEU A 219 17.74 -2.07 -11.38
CA LEU A 219 17.94 -1.40 -12.66
C LEU A 219 19.36 -0.86 -12.83
N SER A 220 19.99 -0.34 -11.77
CA SER A 220 21.40 0.11 -11.79
C SER A 220 22.40 -1.04 -12.08
N THR A 221 21.98 -2.30 -11.87
CA THR A 221 22.76 -3.46 -12.30
C THR A 221 22.82 -3.63 -13.81
N ARG A 222 22.12 -2.82 -14.62
CA ARG A 222 22.28 -2.81 -16.10
C ARG A 222 22.38 -1.42 -16.69
N PHE A 223 21.66 -0.46 -16.12
CA PHE A 223 21.50 0.88 -16.67
C PHE A 223 22.37 1.89 -15.92
N GLY A 224 22.94 2.83 -16.67
CA GLY A 224 23.64 4.00 -16.12
C GLY A 224 22.69 4.92 -15.35
N LEU A 225 23.25 5.93 -14.68
CA LEU A 225 22.48 6.85 -13.81
C LEU A 225 21.27 7.49 -14.51
N ILE A 226 21.46 8.06 -15.70
CA ILE A 226 20.41 8.79 -16.42
C ILE A 226 19.28 7.83 -16.82
N SER A 227 19.63 6.68 -17.40
CA SER A 227 18.66 5.66 -17.80
C SER A 227 17.93 5.06 -16.60
N ASN A 228 18.64 4.81 -15.49
CA ASN A 228 18.03 4.32 -14.25
C ASN A 228 16.99 5.31 -13.70
N LEU A 229 17.33 6.60 -13.67
CA LEU A 229 16.44 7.66 -13.21
C LEU A 229 15.17 7.75 -14.08
N LEU A 230 15.33 7.75 -15.41
CA LEU A 230 14.18 7.80 -16.33
C LEU A 230 13.28 6.56 -16.19
N LEU A 231 13.86 5.37 -16.10
CA LEU A 231 13.09 4.13 -15.92
C LEU A 231 12.37 4.10 -14.58
N CYS A 232 13.03 4.48 -13.48
CA CYS A 232 12.40 4.58 -12.17
C CYS A 232 11.25 5.59 -12.18
N LEU A 233 11.41 6.74 -12.86
CA LEU A 233 10.35 7.75 -12.98
C LEU A 233 9.14 7.21 -13.75
N VAL A 234 9.35 6.52 -14.88
CA VAL A 234 8.27 5.92 -15.66
C VAL A 234 7.56 4.83 -14.86
N LEU A 235 8.30 3.92 -14.23
CA LEU A 235 7.74 2.85 -13.40
C LEU A 235 7.00 3.41 -12.19
N PHE A 236 7.48 4.51 -11.62
CA PHE A 236 6.80 5.22 -10.55
C PHE A 236 5.44 5.78 -11.00
N ILE A 237 5.40 6.50 -12.13
CA ILE A 237 4.15 7.04 -12.69
C ILE A 237 3.17 5.89 -13.00
N LEU A 238 3.65 4.81 -13.60
CA LEU A 238 2.84 3.61 -13.84
C LEU A 238 2.35 2.96 -12.54
N GLY A 239 3.17 2.97 -11.49
CA GLY A 239 2.83 2.47 -10.17
C GLY A 239 1.75 3.29 -9.48
N LEU A 240 1.81 4.62 -9.55
CA LEU A 240 0.73 5.50 -9.08
C LEU A 240 -0.57 5.29 -9.86
N MET A 241 -0.47 5.05 -11.16
CA MET A 241 -1.63 4.82 -12.02
C MET A 241 -2.05 3.34 -12.05
N SER A 242 -1.42 2.46 -11.26
CA SER A 242 -1.64 1.01 -11.37
C SER A 242 -3.08 0.60 -11.07
N ASP A 243 -3.72 1.22 -10.07
CA ASP A 243 -5.13 1.01 -9.74
C ASP A 243 -6.06 1.45 -10.87
N PHE A 244 -5.77 2.60 -11.49
CA PHE A 244 -6.55 3.13 -12.59
C PHE A 244 -6.36 2.34 -13.90
N LEU A 245 -5.13 1.96 -14.23
CA LEU A 245 -4.78 1.31 -15.49
C LEU A 245 -5.09 -0.20 -15.47
N ILE A 246 -4.67 -0.89 -14.40
CA ILE A 246 -4.67 -2.34 -14.29
C ILE A 246 -5.70 -2.82 -13.25
N GLY A 247 -5.77 -2.15 -12.09
CA GLY A 247 -6.65 -2.50 -10.97
C GLY A 247 -8.14 -2.47 -11.31
N ARG A 248 -8.58 -1.58 -12.21
CA ARG A 248 -9.96 -1.57 -12.71
C ARG A 248 -10.38 -2.86 -13.41
N ASN A 249 -9.41 -3.62 -13.94
CA ASN A 249 -9.63 -4.86 -14.68
C ASN A 249 -9.33 -6.12 -13.84
N SER A 250 -8.81 -5.98 -12.61
CA SER A 250 -8.65 -7.08 -11.64
C SER A 250 -9.94 -7.29 -10.84
N LEU A 251 -11.03 -7.59 -11.56
CA LEU A 251 -12.33 -7.83 -10.97
C LEU A 251 -12.38 -9.20 -10.29
N GLU A 252 -12.95 -9.23 -9.10
CA GLU A 252 -13.24 -10.47 -8.38
C GLU A 252 -14.25 -11.31 -9.15
N ARG A 253 -14.06 -12.63 -9.12
CA ARG A 253 -14.96 -13.56 -9.79
C ARG A 253 -16.19 -13.78 -8.93
N TRP A 254 -17.33 -13.38 -9.47
CA TRP A 254 -18.65 -13.64 -8.92
C TRP A 254 -19.34 -14.74 -9.74
N TYR A 255 -20.16 -15.53 -9.06
CA TYR A 255 -20.87 -16.67 -9.64
C TYR A 255 -22.37 -16.39 -9.66
N ASP A 256 -23.05 -16.97 -10.65
CA ASP A 256 -24.50 -16.96 -10.83
C ASP A 256 -25.21 -17.83 -9.79
N VAL A 257 -24.52 -18.85 -9.29
CA VAL A 257 -24.99 -19.72 -8.21
C VAL A 257 -24.02 -19.67 -7.02
N PRO A 258 -24.51 -19.86 -5.79
CA PRO A 258 -23.67 -20.06 -4.61
C PRO A 258 -22.62 -21.15 -4.87
N PRO A 259 -21.31 -20.83 -4.80
CA PRO A 259 -20.28 -21.83 -5.05
C PRO A 259 -20.07 -22.73 -3.82
N ASP A 260 -19.76 -24.00 -4.07
CA ASP A 260 -19.34 -24.95 -3.04
C ASP A 260 -17.99 -24.54 -2.43
N GLY A 261 -17.80 -24.74 -1.13
CA GLY A 261 -16.52 -24.53 -0.47
C GLY A 261 -16.60 -24.02 0.96
N LYS A 262 -15.43 -23.88 1.59
CA LYS A 262 -15.28 -23.38 2.97
C LYS A 262 -15.13 -21.85 2.97
N GLY A 263 -15.92 -21.15 3.77
CA GLY A 263 -15.84 -19.69 3.96
C GLY A 263 -17.21 -19.00 3.85
N THR A 264 -17.32 -17.79 4.42
CA THR A 264 -18.59 -17.03 4.46
C THR A 264 -19.13 -16.77 3.06
N LEU A 265 -20.43 -17.05 2.87
CA LEU A 265 -21.14 -16.76 1.62
C LEU A 265 -21.56 -15.28 1.58
N TRP A 266 -21.17 -14.60 0.50
CA TRP A 266 -21.54 -13.23 0.20
C TRP A 266 -22.44 -13.17 -1.02
N MET A 267 -23.40 -12.26 -0.99
CA MET A 267 -24.31 -11.97 -2.10
C MET A 267 -24.34 -10.48 -2.40
N SER A 268 -24.50 -10.15 -3.66
CA SER A 268 -24.79 -8.81 -4.15
C SER A 268 -25.90 -8.89 -5.20
N SER A 269 -26.73 -7.86 -5.27
CA SER A 269 -27.88 -7.81 -6.17
C SER A 269 -27.83 -6.58 -7.07
N TYR A 270 -28.48 -6.66 -8.23
CA TYR A 270 -28.75 -5.50 -9.07
C TYR A 270 -30.01 -5.70 -9.92
N THR A 271 -30.88 -4.68 -9.95
CA THR A 271 -32.07 -4.65 -10.79
C THR A 271 -31.75 -4.04 -12.16
N PHE A 272 -31.77 -4.87 -13.19
CA PHE A 272 -31.50 -4.48 -14.57
C PHE A 272 -32.75 -3.94 -15.25
N ALA A 273 -32.70 -2.69 -15.72
CA ALA A 273 -33.76 -2.11 -16.55
C ALA A 273 -33.46 -2.32 -18.05
N PRO A 274 -34.48 -2.48 -18.92
CA PRO A 274 -34.29 -2.67 -20.37
C PRO A 274 -33.51 -1.55 -21.07
N THR A 275 -33.50 -0.34 -20.51
CA THR A 275 -32.75 0.81 -21.02
C THR A 275 -31.24 0.69 -20.82
N GLU A 276 -30.78 -0.22 -19.97
CA GLU A 276 -29.37 -0.41 -19.60
C GLU A 276 -28.68 -1.43 -20.52
N LEU A 277 -28.56 -1.06 -21.79
CA LEU A 277 -27.89 -1.86 -22.82
C LEU A 277 -26.35 -1.80 -22.73
N ALA A 278 -25.81 -0.82 -21.98
CA ALA A 278 -24.39 -0.62 -21.76
C ALA A 278 -23.98 -1.02 -20.33
N PRO A 279 -22.72 -1.43 -20.07
CA PRO A 279 -22.30 -1.89 -18.75
C PRO A 279 -22.45 -0.81 -17.68
N VAL A 280 -23.25 -1.08 -16.65
CA VAL A 280 -23.48 -0.16 -15.52
C VAL A 280 -22.76 -0.71 -14.27
N GLY A 281 -22.19 0.18 -13.45
CA GLY A 281 -21.41 -0.18 -12.26
C GLY A 281 -22.16 0.06 -10.96
N LYS A 282 -23.38 -0.46 -10.81
CA LYS A 282 -24.33 -0.09 -9.73
C LYS A 282 -24.79 -1.27 -8.85
N TRP A 283 -24.01 -2.34 -8.75
CA TRP A 283 -24.32 -3.44 -7.82
C TRP A 283 -24.41 -2.95 -6.38
N GLU A 284 -25.34 -3.53 -5.62
CA GLU A 284 -25.45 -3.28 -4.19
C GLU A 284 -24.21 -3.79 -3.43
N ALA A 285 -23.93 -3.18 -2.28
CA ALA A 285 -22.82 -3.60 -1.43
C ALA A 285 -22.98 -5.08 -1.00
N PRO A 286 -21.94 -5.91 -1.11
CA PRO A 286 -22.00 -7.31 -0.72
C PRO A 286 -22.50 -7.51 0.73
N ARG A 287 -23.55 -8.30 0.89
CA ARG A 287 -24.11 -8.72 2.19
C ARG A 287 -23.69 -10.16 2.51
N ARG A 288 -23.49 -10.46 3.79
CA ARG A 288 -23.27 -11.83 4.29
C ARG A 288 -24.61 -12.56 4.41
N ILE A 289 -24.65 -13.81 3.98
CA ILE A 289 -25.84 -14.68 4.07
C ILE A 289 -25.65 -15.77 5.13
N ASP A 290 -24.42 -16.25 5.30
CA ASP A 290 -24.07 -17.42 6.10
C ASP A 290 -23.54 -16.97 7.48
N THR A 291 -24.41 -16.32 8.27
CA THR A 291 -24.07 -15.82 9.62
C THR A 291 -25.05 -16.43 10.64
N GLU A 292 -24.62 -16.62 11.89
CA GLU A 292 -25.47 -17.17 12.98
C GLU A 292 -26.80 -16.42 13.19
N ASP A 293 -26.95 -15.23 12.62
CA ASP A 293 -28.13 -14.37 12.72
C ASP A 293 -29.20 -14.66 11.64
N ASP A 294 -28.80 -15.02 10.41
CA ASP A 294 -29.70 -15.23 9.26
C ASP A 294 -29.82 -16.73 8.96
N PHE A 295 -31.02 -17.33 9.09
CA PHE A 295 -31.24 -18.73 8.73
C PHE A 295 -31.75 -18.83 7.29
N VAL A 296 -31.02 -19.56 6.45
CA VAL A 296 -31.22 -19.55 5.00
C VAL A 296 -31.40 -20.96 4.48
N VAL A 297 -32.41 -21.13 3.63
CA VAL A 297 -32.73 -22.40 2.98
C VAL A 297 -32.83 -22.20 1.47
N TRP A 298 -32.55 -23.26 0.73
CA TRP A 298 -32.38 -23.23 -0.71
C TRP A 298 -33.32 -24.22 -1.40
N SER A 299 -33.77 -23.89 -2.60
CA SER A 299 -34.54 -24.81 -3.43
C SER A 299 -34.01 -24.84 -4.86
N ALA A 300 -33.97 -26.03 -5.46
CA ALA A 300 -33.66 -26.22 -6.88
C ALA A 300 -34.89 -26.02 -7.79
N GLN A 301 -36.09 -25.90 -7.23
CA GLN A 301 -37.32 -25.72 -8.00
C GLN A 301 -37.57 -24.24 -8.32
N GLY A 302 -38.16 -23.96 -9.49
CA GLY A 302 -38.50 -22.58 -9.89
C GLY A 302 -39.72 -21.99 -9.15
N ARG A 303 -40.52 -22.84 -8.51
CA ARG A 303 -41.68 -22.46 -7.69
C ARG A 303 -41.84 -23.48 -6.57
N ALA A 304 -41.05 -23.33 -5.51
CA ALA A 304 -41.08 -24.24 -4.38
C ALA A 304 -42.36 -24.07 -3.53
N GLY A 305 -42.71 -25.10 -2.78
CA GLY A 305 -43.86 -25.16 -1.90
C GLY A 305 -43.73 -24.29 -0.65
N THR A 306 -44.77 -24.31 0.18
CA THR A 306 -44.92 -23.41 1.33
C THR A 306 -43.93 -23.74 2.45
N LEU A 307 -43.15 -22.74 2.86
CA LEU A 307 -42.28 -22.82 4.04
C LEU A 307 -43.09 -22.79 5.36
N PRO A 308 -42.60 -23.44 6.42
CA PRO A 308 -43.26 -23.43 7.73
C PRO A 308 -43.28 -22.01 8.32
N ARG A 309 -44.47 -21.56 8.75
CA ARG A 309 -44.71 -20.17 9.16
C ARG A 309 -44.06 -19.74 10.48
N ASN A 310 -43.52 -20.65 11.29
CA ASN A 310 -42.94 -20.31 12.60
C ASN A 310 -41.86 -21.33 13.01
N LEU A 311 -40.59 -20.92 12.94
CA LEU A 311 -39.44 -21.72 13.40
C LEU A 311 -38.92 -21.30 14.78
N GLY A 312 -39.50 -20.24 15.36
CA GLY A 312 -39.13 -19.75 16.69
C GLY A 312 -37.78 -19.04 16.70
N SER A 313 -37.16 -18.94 17.87
CA SER A 313 -35.91 -18.20 18.09
C SER A 313 -34.65 -18.96 17.67
N ASN A 314 -34.73 -20.29 17.45
CA ASN A 314 -33.61 -21.10 17.00
C ASN A 314 -34.01 -21.96 15.78
N PRO A 315 -34.05 -21.34 14.58
CA PRO A 315 -34.55 -22.00 13.39
C PRO A 315 -33.70 -23.20 12.96
N ALA A 316 -32.39 -23.19 13.20
CA ALA A 316 -31.49 -24.28 12.83
C ALA A 316 -31.78 -25.60 13.57
N GLN A 317 -32.30 -25.57 14.80
CA GLN A 317 -32.69 -26.78 15.54
C GLN A 317 -34.10 -27.26 15.21
N ALA A 318 -34.97 -26.35 14.76
CA ALA A 318 -36.37 -26.64 14.44
C ALA A 318 -36.57 -27.02 12.97
N TRP A 319 -35.57 -26.78 12.13
CA TRP A 319 -35.62 -27.10 10.71
C TRP A 319 -35.48 -28.60 10.47
N ASN A 320 -36.23 -29.09 9.49
CA ASN A 320 -36.07 -30.42 8.95
C ASN A 320 -36.13 -30.32 7.43
N ASP A 321 -35.09 -30.82 6.79
CA ASP A 321 -35.00 -30.86 5.35
C ASP A 321 -36.16 -31.63 4.74
N ASN A 322 -36.72 -31.07 3.67
CA ASN A 322 -37.76 -31.72 2.89
C ASN A 322 -37.28 -31.89 1.44
N ASP A 323 -38.13 -32.46 0.58
CA ASP A 323 -37.73 -32.76 -0.81
C ASP A 323 -37.53 -31.49 -1.66
N GLU A 324 -38.00 -30.34 -1.17
CA GLU A 324 -38.02 -29.09 -1.93
C GLU A 324 -37.03 -28.03 -1.40
N TRP A 325 -36.82 -27.99 -0.09
CA TRP A 325 -36.01 -27.01 0.63
C TRP A 325 -34.94 -27.72 1.47
N LYS A 326 -33.70 -27.29 1.28
CA LYS A 326 -32.51 -27.79 1.97
C LYS A 326 -31.78 -26.66 2.68
N ASP A 327 -31.21 -26.91 3.84
CA ASP A 327 -30.34 -25.95 4.54
C ASP A 327 -28.94 -25.89 3.91
N ASP A 328 -28.36 -27.04 3.55
CA ASP A 328 -27.11 -27.13 2.81
C ASP A 328 -27.36 -27.14 1.29
N ILE A 329 -26.58 -26.31 0.58
CA ILE A 329 -26.58 -26.23 -0.89
C ILE A 329 -26.10 -27.55 -1.50
N ALA A 330 -25.21 -28.28 -0.81
CA ALA A 330 -24.65 -29.55 -1.28
C ALA A 330 -25.69 -30.67 -1.40
N ASP A 331 -26.78 -30.59 -0.63
CA ASP A 331 -27.84 -31.60 -0.57
C ASP A 331 -28.95 -31.34 -1.59
N LEU A 332 -28.82 -30.30 -2.42
CA LEU A 332 -29.77 -29.99 -3.48
C LEU A 332 -29.63 -30.96 -4.68
N PRO A 333 -30.75 -31.43 -5.25
CA PRO A 333 -30.74 -32.31 -6.42
C PRO A 333 -30.35 -31.60 -7.73
N GLY A 334 -30.20 -30.28 -7.72
CA GLY A 334 -29.92 -29.45 -8.90
C GLY A 334 -29.46 -28.05 -8.52
N LYS A 335 -29.25 -27.18 -9.53
CA LYS A 335 -28.80 -25.81 -9.29
C LYS A 335 -29.83 -25.03 -8.45
N PRO A 336 -29.40 -24.28 -7.43
CA PRO A 336 -30.31 -23.50 -6.60
C PRO A 336 -30.98 -22.40 -7.45
N ARG A 337 -32.31 -22.35 -7.40
CA ARG A 337 -33.17 -21.40 -8.12
C ARG A 337 -33.88 -20.41 -7.21
N GLN A 338 -34.20 -20.83 -6.00
CA GLN A 338 -34.80 -19.99 -4.97
C GLN A 338 -34.01 -20.05 -3.67
N MET A 339 -34.05 -18.94 -2.93
CA MET A 339 -33.46 -18.80 -1.60
C MET A 339 -34.54 -18.21 -0.69
N ALA A 340 -34.63 -18.70 0.54
CA ALA A 340 -35.48 -18.10 1.55
C ALA A 340 -34.68 -17.77 2.79
N VAL A 341 -34.83 -16.53 3.28
CA VAL A 341 -34.19 -16.04 4.50
C VAL A 341 -35.25 -15.88 5.58
N TYR A 342 -35.03 -16.48 6.74
CA TYR A 342 -35.96 -16.38 7.86
C TYR A 342 -35.68 -15.11 8.68
N ASP A 343 -36.66 -14.20 8.69
CA ASP A 343 -36.66 -13.04 9.56
C ASP A 343 -37.13 -13.43 10.96
N ARG A 344 -36.24 -13.35 11.96
CA ARG A 344 -36.52 -13.72 13.34
C ARG A 344 -37.46 -12.74 14.05
N GLU A 345 -37.46 -11.46 13.65
CA GLU A 345 -38.29 -10.42 14.26
C GLU A 345 -39.73 -10.55 13.80
N ASN A 346 -39.93 -10.67 12.47
CA ASN A 346 -41.25 -10.78 11.87
C ASN A 346 -41.79 -12.22 11.79
N ARG A 347 -40.94 -13.20 12.12
CA ARG A 347 -41.22 -14.65 12.02
C ARG A 347 -41.70 -15.06 10.63
N SER A 348 -41.25 -14.36 9.61
CA SER A 348 -41.65 -14.54 8.22
C SER A 348 -40.47 -14.99 7.37
N TRP A 349 -40.79 -15.66 6.26
CA TRP A 349 -39.82 -15.99 5.25
C TRP A 349 -39.81 -14.93 4.16
N ASP A 350 -38.65 -14.38 3.88
CA ASP A 350 -38.41 -13.61 2.66
C ASP A 350 -37.89 -14.56 1.58
N VAL A 351 -38.70 -14.83 0.56
CA VAL A 351 -38.39 -15.78 -0.51
C VAL A 351 -37.96 -15.00 -1.75
N GLN A 352 -36.74 -15.24 -2.21
CA GLN A 352 -36.12 -14.57 -3.34
C GLN A 352 -35.81 -15.57 -4.46
N VAL A 353 -36.07 -15.19 -5.70
CA VAL A 353 -35.71 -15.96 -6.89
C VAL A 353 -34.30 -15.55 -7.30
N ILE A 354 -33.34 -16.44 -7.09
CA ILE A 354 -31.90 -16.10 -7.21
C ILE A 354 -31.32 -16.39 -8.60
N SER A 355 -32.01 -17.16 -9.43
CA SER A 355 -31.58 -17.47 -10.79
C SER A 355 -32.76 -17.43 -11.76
N ALA A 356 -32.50 -17.06 -13.01
CA ALA A 356 -33.49 -17.03 -14.09
C ALA A 356 -34.70 -16.10 -13.85
N GLU A 357 -34.56 -15.06 -13.01
CA GLU A 357 -35.61 -14.05 -12.84
C GLU A 357 -35.93 -13.32 -14.17
N ALA A 358 -34.94 -13.16 -15.05
CA ALA A 358 -35.13 -12.66 -16.41
C ALA A 358 -36.13 -13.48 -17.24
N GLU A 359 -36.24 -14.79 -16.99
CA GLU A 359 -37.18 -15.68 -17.69
C GLU A 359 -38.62 -15.52 -17.17
N THR A 360 -38.81 -14.86 -16.02
CA THR A 360 -40.14 -14.60 -15.43
C THR A 360 -40.79 -13.32 -15.96
N VAL A 361 -40.06 -12.52 -16.75
CA VAL A 361 -40.56 -11.29 -17.37
C VAL A 361 -41.49 -11.64 -18.54
N GLU A 362 -42.71 -11.09 -18.54
CA GLU A 362 -43.71 -11.36 -19.59
C GLU A 362 -43.24 -10.88 -20.98
N GLU A 363 -43.49 -11.69 -22.01
CA GLU A 363 -43.20 -11.37 -23.41
C GLU A 363 -44.04 -10.15 -23.86
N GLY A 364 -43.40 -8.97 -23.89
CA GLY A 364 -44.05 -7.69 -24.26
C GLY A 364 -44.05 -6.62 -23.17
N ALA A 365 -43.56 -6.94 -21.97
CA ALA A 365 -43.37 -5.95 -20.91
C ALA A 365 -42.40 -4.82 -21.34
N SER A 366 -42.67 -3.58 -20.91
CA SER A 366 -41.87 -2.41 -21.26
C SER A 366 -41.61 -1.52 -20.05
N GLY A 367 -40.49 -0.77 -20.10
CA GLY A 367 -40.08 0.09 -18.97
C GLY A 367 -39.71 -0.71 -17.72
N MET A 368 -40.10 -0.21 -16.54
CA MET A 368 -39.83 -0.87 -15.26
C MET A 368 -40.56 -2.21 -15.08
N ALA A 369 -41.63 -2.47 -15.84
CA ALA A 369 -42.33 -3.75 -15.82
C ALA A 369 -41.52 -4.89 -16.45
N ALA A 370 -40.50 -4.56 -17.25
CA ALA A 370 -39.54 -5.52 -17.80
C ALA A 370 -38.21 -5.56 -17.03
N ALA A 371 -38.10 -4.83 -15.91
CA ALA A 371 -36.92 -4.91 -15.07
C ALA A 371 -36.91 -6.21 -14.26
N TYR A 372 -35.74 -6.81 -14.09
CA TYR A 372 -35.54 -8.01 -13.27
C TYR A 372 -34.31 -7.86 -12.40
N THR A 373 -34.29 -8.55 -11.26
CA THR A 373 -33.13 -8.56 -10.35
C THR A 373 -32.22 -9.75 -10.66
N SER A 374 -30.92 -9.50 -10.62
CA SER A 374 -29.90 -10.54 -10.75
C SER A 374 -29.12 -10.62 -9.45
N TYR A 375 -28.90 -11.85 -8.99
CA TYR A 375 -28.14 -12.13 -7.78
C TYR A 375 -26.81 -12.78 -8.16
N VAL A 376 -25.75 -12.38 -7.46
CA VAL A 376 -24.43 -12.99 -7.63
C VAL A 376 -23.82 -13.35 -6.30
N PHE A 377 -23.09 -14.46 -6.29
CA PHE A 377 -22.57 -15.09 -5.08
C PHE A 377 -21.06 -15.27 -5.12
N ARG A 378 -20.43 -15.24 -3.94
CA ARG A 378 -19.00 -15.50 -3.76
C ARG A 378 -18.72 -15.97 -2.34
N ARG A 379 -17.96 -17.05 -2.18
CA ARG A 379 -17.40 -17.44 -0.88
C ARG A 379 -16.05 -16.74 -0.66
N SER A 380 -15.92 -16.05 0.47
CA SER A 380 -14.69 -15.35 0.84
C SER A 380 -14.61 -15.15 2.36
N PRO A 381 -13.45 -15.38 2.99
CA PRO A 381 -13.25 -15.07 4.42
C PRO A 381 -13.27 -13.56 4.70
N ASN A 382 -12.95 -12.73 3.70
CA ASN A 382 -12.93 -11.27 3.81
C ASN A 382 -14.08 -10.65 2.99
N PRO A 383 -14.56 -9.43 3.35
CA PRO A 383 -15.55 -8.70 2.54
C PRO A 383 -15.08 -8.54 1.09
N PRO A 384 -15.81 -9.08 0.09
CA PRO A 384 -15.43 -8.98 -1.31
C PRO A 384 -15.66 -7.57 -1.86
N ARG A 385 -14.95 -7.21 -2.93
CA ARG A 385 -15.21 -5.96 -3.66
C ARG A 385 -16.56 -6.01 -4.36
N VAL A 386 -17.25 -4.86 -4.39
CA VAL A 386 -18.52 -4.68 -5.12
C VAL A 386 -18.34 -5.12 -6.60
N PRO A 387 -19.23 -5.97 -7.14
CA PRO A 387 -19.17 -6.37 -8.53
C PRO A 387 -19.28 -5.16 -9.47
N LYS A 388 -18.66 -5.24 -10.66
CA LYS A 388 -18.73 -4.18 -11.67
C LYS A 388 -19.13 -4.73 -13.03
N GLY A 389 -19.98 -3.99 -13.75
CA GLY A 389 -20.46 -4.35 -15.08
C GLY A 389 -21.76 -5.15 -15.02
N GLY A 390 -22.11 -5.81 -16.13
CA GLY A 390 -23.43 -6.37 -16.36
C GLY A 390 -24.28 -5.43 -17.22
N THR A 391 -25.11 -6.01 -18.08
CA THR A 391 -26.09 -5.33 -18.94
C THR A 391 -27.41 -6.07 -18.87
N TYR A 392 -28.50 -5.45 -19.34
CA TYR A 392 -29.79 -6.13 -19.43
C TYR A 392 -29.73 -7.47 -20.20
N LEU A 393 -28.88 -7.56 -21.24
CA LEU A 393 -28.68 -8.78 -22.05
C LEU A 393 -27.72 -9.78 -21.42
N ASN A 394 -26.79 -9.32 -20.58
CA ASN A 394 -25.83 -10.15 -19.88
C ASN A 394 -25.68 -9.62 -18.44
N PRO A 395 -26.57 -10.02 -17.52
CA PRO A 395 -26.70 -9.42 -16.20
C PRO A 395 -25.56 -9.80 -15.26
N PHE A 396 -24.55 -10.53 -15.73
CA PHE A 396 -23.44 -10.97 -14.90
C PHE A 396 -22.29 -9.95 -14.90
N PRO A 397 -21.62 -9.75 -13.76
CA PRO A 397 -20.51 -8.82 -13.65
C PRO A 397 -19.36 -9.24 -14.57
N LYS A 398 -18.58 -8.26 -15.01
CA LYS A 398 -17.41 -8.52 -15.85
C LYS A 398 -16.41 -9.37 -15.08
N ARG A 399 -15.96 -10.46 -15.69
CA ARG A 399 -14.89 -11.29 -15.12
C ARG A 399 -13.55 -10.61 -15.36
N GLY A 400 -12.77 -10.44 -14.30
CA GLY A 400 -11.40 -9.92 -14.40
C GLY A 400 -10.50 -10.88 -15.17
N SER A 401 -9.42 -10.36 -15.76
CA SER A 401 -8.40 -11.21 -16.37
C SER A 401 -7.40 -11.69 -15.30
N TRP A 402 -7.10 -12.98 -15.30
CA TRP A 402 -6.05 -13.54 -14.44
C TRP A 402 -4.69 -12.91 -14.77
N LEU A 403 -4.43 -12.61 -16.05
CA LEU A 403 -3.24 -11.91 -16.52
C LEU A 403 -3.19 -10.49 -15.96
N ALA A 404 -4.31 -9.77 -15.97
CA ALA A 404 -4.39 -8.42 -15.40
C ALA A 404 -4.14 -8.45 -13.89
N SER A 405 -4.62 -9.48 -13.19
CA SER A 405 -4.39 -9.67 -11.76
C SER A 405 -2.92 -9.99 -11.44
N ALA A 406 -2.29 -10.84 -12.26
CA ALA A 406 -0.87 -11.15 -12.14
C ALA A 406 0.02 -9.93 -12.45
N LEU A 407 -0.30 -9.16 -13.50
CA LEU A 407 0.39 -7.92 -13.84
C LEU A 407 0.20 -6.86 -12.74
N TYR A 408 -1.01 -6.72 -12.20
CA TYR A 408 -1.29 -5.82 -11.08
C TYR A 408 -0.47 -6.18 -9.83
N ALA A 409 -0.29 -7.48 -9.55
CA ALA A 409 0.53 -7.94 -8.44
C ALA A 409 2.04 -7.71 -8.68
N ALA A 410 2.49 -7.70 -9.93
CA ALA A 410 3.90 -7.52 -10.30
C ALA A 410 4.33 -6.04 -10.37
N VAL A 411 3.40 -5.13 -10.66
CA VAL A 411 3.67 -3.67 -10.67
C VAL A 411 3.63 -3.16 -9.23
N PRO A 412 4.70 -2.51 -8.74
CA PRO A 412 4.66 -1.89 -7.42
C PRO A 412 3.56 -0.80 -7.35
N ASN A 413 2.66 -0.92 -6.38
CA ASN A 413 1.66 0.11 -6.13
C ASN A 413 2.11 1.00 -4.97
N TRP A 414 2.65 2.18 -5.31
CA TRP A 414 3.10 3.15 -4.31
C TRP A 414 1.96 3.93 -3.63
N GLN A 415 0.76 3.92 -4.21
CA GLN A 415 -0.43 4.54 -3.61
C GLN A 415 -0.82 3.84 -2.30
N LEU A 416 -0.51 2.55 -2.14
CA LEU A 416 -0.73 1.80 -0.91
C LEU A 416 0.03 2.38 0.30
N PHE A 417 1.12 3.09 0.07
CA PHE A 417 1.93 3.67 1.14
C PHE A 417 1.53 5.12 1.47
N TRP A 418 0.62 5.72 0.69
CA TRP A 418 0.22 7.11 0.80
C TRP A 418 -1.10 7.27 1.59
N MET A 419 -1.01 7.52 2.90
CA MET A 419 -2.19 7.66 3.78
C MET A 419 -2.46 9.10 4.26
N ALA A 420 -1.95 10.11 3.56
CA ALA A 420 -2.16 11.51 3.93
C ALA A 420 -3.66 11.89 3.93
N ASP A 421 -4.44 11.41 2.95
CA ASP A 421 -5.88 11.68 2.88
C ASP A 421 -6.68 11.02 4.02
N ALA A 422 -6.28 9.82 4.46
CA ALA A 422 -6.92 9.17 5.58
C ALA A 422 -6.69 9.96 6.88
N LEU A 423 -5.44 10.38 7.11
CA LEU A 423 -5.07 11.20 8.26
C LEU A 423 -5.75 12.57 8.25
N ALA A 424 -5.88 13.18 7.07
CA ALA A 424 -6.59 14.43 6.87
C ALA A 424 -8.07 14.35 7.30
N ASN A 425 -8.69 13.19 7.13
CA ASN A 425 -10.06 12.92 7.56
C ASN A 425 -10.15 12.41 9.01
N LYS A 426 -9.07 12.56 9.80
CA LYS A 426 -8.95 12.10 11.19
C LYS A 426 -9.17 10.59 11.34
N LEU A 427 -8.90 9.82 10.29
CA LEU A 427 -8.92 8.37 10.34
C LEU A 427 -7.58 7.86 10.86
N GLU A 428 -7.63 6.88 11.76
CA GLU A 428 -6.43 6.19 12.22
C GLU A 428 -6.06 5.08 11.24
N VAL A 429 -4.77 4.91 10.98
CA VAL A 429 -4.26 3.82 10.15
C VAL A 429 -4.24 2.54 10.99
N PRO A 430 -5.02 1.50 10.63
CA PRO A 430 -5.07 0.27 11.43
C PRO A 430 -3.72 -0.45 11.43
N GLY A 431 -3.32 -1.02 12.57
CA GLY A 431 -2.08 -1.80 12.66
C GLY A 431 -2.07 -3.02 11.73
N SER A 432 -3.23 -3.62 11.46
CA SER A 432 -3.38 -4.69 10.46
C SER A 432 -2.99 -4.22 9.05
N TYR A 433 -3.36 -2.99 8.67
CA TYR A 433 -2.98 -2.40 7.38
C TYR A 433 -1.46 -2.28 7.27
N VAL A 434 -0.80 -1.78 8.32
CA VAL A 434 0.66 -1.68 8.37
C VAL A 434 1.33 -3.05 8.24
N LEU A 435 0.78 -4.09 8.89
CA LEU A 435 1.32 -5.45 8.80
C LEU A 435 1.17 -6.02 7.38
N TYR A 436 0.03 -5.82 6.73
CA TYR A 436 -0.18 -6.23 5.33
C TYR A 436 0.75 -5.46 4.38
N ALA A 437 0.93 -4.16 4.59
CA ALA A 437 1.86 -3.34 3.82
C ALA A 437 3.32 -3.79 4.02
N ALA A 438 3.70 -4.19 5.24
CA ALA A 438 5.01 -4.76 5.53
C ALA A 438 5.22 -6.10 4.82
N ALA A 439 4.23 -7.00 4.86
CA ALA A 439 4.29 -8.26 4.13
C ALA A 439 4.40 -8.03 2.61
N TYR A 440 3.61 -7.12 2.07
CA TYR A 440 3.66 -6.71 0.67
C TYR A 440 5.05 -6.18 0.28
N VAL A 441 5.60 -5.24 1.06
CA VAL A 441 6.92 -4.67 0.74
C VAL A 441 8.04 -5.70 0.87
N LEU A 442 7.95 -6.65 1.81
CA LEU A 442 8.94 -7.71 1.95
C LEU A 442 8.94 -8.63 0.72
N VAL A 443 7.76 -9.10 0.30
CA VAL A 443 7.62 -9.93 -0.90
C VAL A 443 8.14 -9.19 -2.13
N MET A 444 7.75 -7.93 -2.29
CA MET A 444 8.21 -7.09 -3.40
C MET A 444 9.72 -6.90 -3.39
N ASN A 445 10.33 -6.59 -2.24
CA ASN A 445 11.79 -6.47 -2.12
C ASN A 445 12.50 -7.78 -2.46
N ILE A 446 11.97 -8.94 -2.04
CA ILE A 446 12.52 -10.25 -2.41
C ILE A 446 12.49 -10.43 -3.93
N LEU A 447 11.36 -10.13 -4.59
CA LEU A 447 11.24 -10.21 -6.04
C LEU A 447 12.22 -9.26 -6.76
N LEU A 448 12.38 -8.03 -6.27
CA LEU A 448 13.32 -7.06 -6.83
C LEU A 448 14.79 -7.45 -6.60
N ILE A 449 15.10 -8.07 -5.46
CA ILE A 449 16.43 -8.64 -5.19
C ILE A 449 16.71 -9.79 -6.16
N LEU A 450 15.74 -10.70 -6.37
CA LEU A 450 15.88 -11.78 -7.34
C LEU A 450 16.07 -11.23 -8.75
N LEU A 451 15.31 -10.20 -9.14
CA LEU A 451 15.49 -9.49 -10.41
C LEU A 451 16.90 -8.89 -10.51
N ALA A 452 17.40 -8.23 -9.47
CA ALA A 452 18.74 -7.66 -9.46
C ALA A 452 19.82 -8.73 -9.64
N VAL A 453 19.67 -9.88 -8.98
CA VAL A 453 20.59 -11.03 -9.12
C VAL A 453 20.54 -11.60 -10.54
N LEU A 454 19.34 -11.78 -11.11
CA LEU A 454 19.16 -12.27 -12.48
C LEU A 454 19.78 -11.31 -13.51
N LEU A 455 19.52 -10.01 -13.37
CA LEU A 455 20.07 -8.98 -14.24
C LEU A 455 21.60 -8.94 -14.12
N PHE A 456 22.17 -9.13 -12.93
CA PHE A 456 23.62 -9.07 -12.73
C PHE A 456 24.37 -10.36 -13.11
N TRP A 457 23.70 -11.53 -13.14
CA TRP A 457 24.34 -12.85 -13.27
C TRP A 457 25.35 -12.91 -14.43
N ASN A 458 24.91 -12.53 -15.62
CA ASN A 458 25.71 -12.50 -16.86
C ASN A 458 26.21 -11.10 -17.22
N ARG A 459 26.27 -10.14 -16.28
CA ARG A 459 26.83 -8.82 -16.59
C ARG A 459 28.35 -8.89 -16.57
N GLU A 460 28.96 -8.30 -17.59
CA GLU A 460 30.39 -8.04 -17.64
C GLU A 460 30.74 -6.90 -16.68
N VAL A 461 31.72 -7.14 -15.82
CA VAL A 461 32.18 -6.22 -14.77
C VAL A 461 33.57 -5.72 -15.16
N GLY A 462 33.59 -4.67 -15.97
CA GLY A 462 34.80 -4.03 -16.50
C GLY A 462 34.71 -3.80 -18.00
N LYS A 463 35.03 -2.59 -18.47
CA LYS A 463 35.21 -2.36 -19.90
C LYS A 463 36.49 -3.08 -20.34
N GLN A 464 36.41 -3.92 -21.37
CA GLN A 464 37.60 -4.26 -22.13
C GLN A 464 38.12 -2.95 -22.73
N VAL A 465 39.15 -2.39 -22.12
CA VAL A 465 39.94 -1.33 -22.76
C VAL A 465 40.72 -2.04 -23.85
N ILE A 466 40.09 -2.24 -25.01
CA ILE A 466 40.81 -2.53 -26.23
C ILE A 466 41.47 -1.20 -26.59
N VAL A 467 42.76 -1.09 -26.23
CA VAL A 467 43.64 0.03 -26.62
C VAL A 467 43.92 -0.08 -28.11
#